data_AF-A0A356R015-F1
#
_entry.id   AF-A0A356R015-F1
#
_cell.length_a   1.000
_cell.length_b   1.000
_cell.length_c   1.000
_cell.angle_alpha   90.00
_cell.angle_beta   90.00
_cell.angle_gamma   90.00
#
_symmetry.space_group_name_H-M   'P 1'
#
loop_
_entity.id
_entity.type
_entity.pdbx_description
1 polymer ?
#
loop_
_entity_poly.entity_id
_entity_poly.type
_entity_poly.pdbx_seq_one_letter_code
_entity_poly.pdbx_strand_id
1 'polypeptide(L)' 'MTKSEELSQIALKAGEILRGRGWRLATVESCTGGWICQVVTSLAGSSDW' A
#
# COMPACT_ATOMS: atom_id res chain seq x y z
N MET A 1 4.51 -18.14 -5.30
CA MET A 1 3.99 -16.82 -4.94
C MET A 1 3.72 -16.07 -6.23
N THR A 2 2.52 -15.55 -6.42
CA THR A 2 2.22 -14.72 -7.60
C THR A 2 2.77 -13.32 -7.40
N LYS A 3 3.03 -12.59 -8.48
CA LYS A 3 3.53 -11.21 -8.41
C LYS A 3 2.57 -10.27 -7.66
N SER A 4 1.26 -10.58 -7.67
CA SER A 4 0.27 -9.84 -6.91
C SER A 4 0.39 -10.07 -5.40
N GLU A 5 0.66 -11.31 -4.97
CA GLU A 5 0.86 -11.63 -3.55
C GLU A 5 2.09 -10.91 -2.99
N GLU A 6 3.17 -10.82 -3.76
CA GLU A 6 4.38 -10.09 -3.37
C GLU A 6 4.10 -8.60 -3.13
N LEU A 7 3.35 -7.95 -4.02
CA LEU A 7 2.97 -6.55 -3.88
C LEU A 7 2.08 -6.31 -2.64
N SER A 8 1.14 -7.21 -2.36
CA SER A 8 0.32 -7.13 -1.15
C SER A 8 1.17 -7.26 0.12
N GLN A 9 2.17 -8.14 0.15
CA GLN A 9 3.07 -8.27 1.30
C GLN A 9 3.95 -7.03 1.51
N ILE A 10 4.44 -6.42 0.42
CA ILE A 10 5.18 -5.16 0.50
C ILE A 10 4.29 -4.05 1.07
N ALA A 11 3.06 -3.92 0.59
CA ALA A 11 2.12 -2.91 1.05
C ALA A 11 1.69 -3.12 2.52
N LEU A 12 1.50 -4.36 2.97
CA LEU A 12 1.25 -4.68 4.38
C LEU A 12 2.38 -4.20 5.28
N LYS A 13 3.63 -4.52 4.90
CA LYS A 13 4.81 -4.11 5.65
C LYS A 13 4.99 -2.58 5.67
N ALA A 14 4.69 -1.90 4.57
CA ALA A 14 4.67 -0.44 4.52
C ALA A 14 3.64 0.12 5.51
N GLY A 15 2.44 -0.46 5.55
CA GLY A 15 1.38 -0.04 6.47
C GLY A 15 1.70 -0.25 7.94
N GLU A 16 2.37 -1.34 8.31
CA GLU A 16 2.88 -1.55 9.67
C GLU A 16 3.85 -0.43 10.08
N ILE A 17 4.77 -0.06 9.20
CA ILE A 17 5.76 1.00 9.47
C ILE A 17 5.08 2.37 9.58
N LEU A 18 4.15 2.68 8.67
CA LEU A 18 3.45 3.97 8.65
C LEU A 18 2.54 4.14 9.87
N ARG A 19 1.75 3.11 10.22
CA ARG A 19 0.95 3.11 11.45
C ARG A 19 1.80 3.27 12.70
N GLY A 20 2.93 2.54 12.79
CA GLY A 20 3.85 2.65 13.91
C GLY A 20 4.45 4.04 14.10
N ARG A 21 4.42 4.88 13.07
CA ARG A 21 4.89 6.28 13.08
C ARG A 21 3.77 7.31 13.10
N GLY A 22 2.50 6.89 13.00
CA GLY A 22 1.36 7.78 12.82
C GLY A 22 1.42 8.59 11.52
N TRP A 23 2.02 8.03 10.48
CA TRP A 23 2.19 8.69 9.17
C TRP A 23 1.10 8.29 8.18
N ARG A 24 0.93 9.12 7.15
CA ARG A 24 0.06 8.85 6.01
C ARG A 24 0.84 8.68 4.71
N LEU A 25 0.37 7.80 3.83
CA LEU A 25 0.90 7.65 2.47
C LEU A 25 0.13 8.54 1.47
N ALA A 26 0.86 9.15 0.54
CA ALA A 26 0.30 9.80 -0.64
C ALA A 26 1.08 9.34 -1.89
N THR A 27 0.37 9.05 -2.97
CA THR A 27 0.96 8.66 -4.27
C THR A 27 0.54 9.63 -5.36
N VAL A 28 1.44 9.89 -6.30
CA VAL A 28 1.15 10.57 -7.57
C VAL A 28 1.62 9.63 -8.67
N GLU A 29 0.69 9.22 -9.53
CA GLU A 29 0.90 8.12 -10.47
C GLU A 29 0.73 8.57 -11.93
N SER A 30 1.49 7.94 -12.82
CA SER A 30 1.42 8.19 -14.27
C SER A 30 1.32 6.87 -15.04
N CYS A 31 2.43 6.18 -15.29
CA CYS A 31 2.45 4.91 -16.05
C CYS A 31 1.84 3.72 -15.31
N THR A 32 1.75 3.77 -13.98
CA THR A 32 1.13 2.72 -13.16
C THR A 32 -0.39 2.77 -13.18
N GLY A 33 -0.99 3.87 -13.65
CA GLY A 33 -2.45 3.99 -13.80
C GLY A 33 -3.25 3.81 -12.50
N GLY A 34 -2.63 4.07 -11.33
CA GLY A 34 -3.29 3.91 -10.02
C GLY A 34 -3.06 2.55 -9.35
N TRP A 35 -2.23 1.67 -9.91
CA TRP A 35 -1.98 0.35 -9.33
C TRP A 35 -1.35 0.39 -7.94
N ILE A 36 -0.51 1.38 -7.63
CA ILE A 36 0.07 1.49 -6.28
C ILE A 36 -1.05 1.80 -5.29
N CYS A 37 -1.88 2.80 -5.59
CA CYS A 37 -3.08 3.12 -4.81
C CYS A 37 -4.01 1.91 -4.67
N GLN A 38 -4.27 1.18 -5.75
CA GLN A 38 -5.15 0.00 -5.73
C GLN A 38 -4.60 -1.09 -4.80
N VAL A 39 -3.32 -1.45 -4.91
CA VAL A 39 -2.72 -2.47 -4.04
C VAL A 39 -2.81 -2.05 -2.58
N VAL A 40 -2.45 -0.81 -2.26
CA VAL A 40 -2.49 -0.28 -0.89
C VAL A 40 -3.92 -0.26 -0.34
N THR A 41 -4.86 0.32 -1.08
CA THR A 41 -6.25 0.52 -0.62
C THR A 41 -7.09 -0.75 -0.63
N SER A 42 -6.63 -1.81 -1.31
CA SER A 42 -7.25 -3.14 -1.24
C SER A 42 -7.00 -3.87 0.09
N LEU A 43 -6.00 -3.43 0.87
CA LEU A 43 -5.68 -4.04 2.16
C LEU A 43 -6.65 -3.55 3.24
N ALA A 44 -7.16 -4.49 4.05
CA ALA A 44 -7.96 -4.14 5.21
C ALA A 44 -7.15 -3.25 6.19
N GLY A 45 -7.77 -2.15 6.66
CA GLY A 45 -7.14 -1.19 7.56
C GLY A 45 -6.19 -0.19 6.88
N SER A 46 -6.16 -0.12 5.54
CA SER A 46 -5.37 0.88 4.81
C SER A 46 -5.78 2.33 5.08
N SER A 47 -6.96 2.56 5.66
CA SER A 47 -7.45 3.91 6.03
C SER A 47 -6.71 4.52 7.23
N ASP A 48 -5.99 3.69 8.00
CA ASP A 48 -5.35 4.12 9.24
C ASP A 48 -3.97 4.76 9.01
N TRP A 49 -3.46 4.75 7.78
CA TRP A 49 -2.09 5.15 7.40
C TRP A 49 -1.97 5.61 5.94
#